data_AF-A0A9E2X8B1-F1
#
_entry.id   AF-A0A9E2X8B1-F1
#
_cell.length_a   1.000
_cell.length_b   1.000
_cell.length_c   1.000
_cell.angle_alpha   90.00
_cell.angle_beta   90.00
_cell.angle_gamma   90.00
#
_symmetry.space_group_name_H-M   'P 1'
#
loop_
_entity.id
_entity.type
_entity.pdbx_description
1 polymer ?
#
loop_
_entity_poly.entity_id
_entity_poly.type
_entity_poly.pdbx_seq_one_letter_code
_entity_poly.pdbx_strand_id
1 'polypeptide(L)'
;MSKKKDRAWFVCPQWAELVSQHYGDDAEAGRAMKADPKVMTKLRSGTPVPKSTALKMLRRYQRRHGLEAAVTDLVVDTRSR
;
A
#
# COMPACT_ATOMS: atom_id res chain seq x y z
N MET A 1 9.61 21.23 17.06
CA MET A 1 8.33 20.49 16.98
C MET A 1 8.61 19.05 16.58
N SER A 2 8.65 18.13 17.55
CA SER A 2 8.84 16.69 17.28
C SER A 2 7.66 16.18 16.46
N LYS A 3 7.90 15.89 15.18
CA LYS A 3 6.94 15.15 14.33
C LYS A 3 6.65 13.84 15.06
N LYS A 4 5.49 13.77 15.72
CA LYS A 4 4.94 12.51 16.25
C LYS A 4 5.09 11.51 15.12
N LYS A 5 5.94 10.50 15.36
CA LYS A 5 6.13 9.34 14.50
C LYS A 5 4.71 8.89 14.13
N ASP A 6 4.25 9.15 12.90
CA ASP A 6 2.92 8.78 12.44
C ASP A 6 2.78 7.29 12.73
N ARG A 7 2.08 6.96 13.82
CA ARG A 7 1.88 5.57 14.20
C ARG A 7 1.10 4.97 13.04
N ALA A 8 1.70 3.95 12.47
CA ALA A 8 1.18 3.29 11.31
C ALA A 8 -0.07 2.51 11.75
N TRP A 9 -1.24 2.90 11.24
CA TRP A 9 -2.55 2.31 11.60
C TRP A 9 -3.36 1.94 10.36
N PHE A 10 -2.80 2.09 9.16
CA PHE A 10 -3.55 1.91 7.93
C PHE A 10 -3.05 0.68 7.18
N VAL A 11 -3.96 -0.16 6.76
CA VAL A 11 -3.69 -1.36 5.96
C VAL A 11 -4.45 -1.30 4.65
N CYS A 12 -3.99 -2.01 3.64
CA CYS A 12 -4.73 -2.24 2.41
C CYS A 12 -4.91 -3.75 2.26
N PRO A 13 -6.03 -4.32 2.73
CA PRO A 13 -6.23 -5.77 2.75
C PRO A 13 -6.16 -6.40 1.35
N GLN A 14 -6.64 -5.68 0.34
CA GLN A 14 -6.66 -6.13 -1.05
C GLN A 14 -5.31 -5.92 -1.76
N TRP A 15 -4.31 -5.33 -1.11
CA TRP A 15 -3.02 -5.02 -1.75
C TRP A 15 -2.34 -6.26 -2.32
N ALA A 16 -2.32 -7.36 -1.57
CA ALA A 16 -1.68 -8.59 -2.00
C ALA A 16 -2.33 -9.13 -3.28
N GLU A 17 -3.66 -9.17 -3.32
CA GLU A 17 -4.43 -9.63 -4.48
C GLU A 17 -4.19 -8.73 -5.71
N LEU A 18 -4.27 -7.41 -5.54
CA LEU A 18 -4.03 -6.45 -6.61
C LEU A 18 -2.62 -6.59 -7.20
N VAL A 19 -1.59 -6.67 -6.36
CA VAL A 19 -0.21 -6.79 -6.82
C VAL A 19 0.05 -8.13 -7.49
N SER A 20 -0.50 -9.23 -6.96
CA SER A 20 -0.36 -10.58 -7.51
C SER A 20 -0.99 -10.75 -8.89
N GLN A 21 -1.94 -9.91 -9.30
CA GLN A 21 -2.51 -9.93 -10.65
C GLN A 21 -1.51 -9.53 -11.74
N HIS A 22 -0.49 -8.73 -11.39
CA HIS A 22 0.45 -8.17 -12.37
C HIS A 22 1.93 -8.46 -12.08
N TYR A 23 2.27 -8.90 -10.87
CA TYR A 23 3.65 -9.11 -10.45
C TYR A 23 3.79 -10.42 -9.68
N GLY A 24 4.83 -11.18 -10.01
CA GLY A 24 5.11 -12.47 -9.35
C GLY A 24 5.72 -12.30 -7.95
N ASP A 25 6.46 -11.22 -7.74
CA ASP A 25 7.15 -10.95 -6.48
C ASP A 25 7.15 -9.46 -6.08
N ASP A 26 7.49 -9.18 -4.81
CA ASP A 26 7.54 -7.82 -4.26
C ASP A 26 8.72 -6.99 -4.76
N ALA A 27 9.79 -7.62 -5.23
CA ALA A 27 10.96 -6.92 -5.75
C ALA A 27 10.67 -6.34 -7.14
N GLU A 28 10.03 -7.12 -8.00
CA GLU A 28 9.52 -6.72 -9.31
C GLU A 28 8.50 -5.60 -9.16
N ALA A 29 7.48 -5.81 -8.31
CA ALA A 29 6.47 -4.81 -8.03
C ALA A 29 7.08 -3.52 -7.43
N GLY A 30 8.07 -3.65 -6.55
CA GLY A 30 8.83 -2.53 -5.98
C GLY A 30 9.60 -1.73 -7.04
N ARG A 31 10.31 -2.41 -7.94
CA ARG A 31 11.01 -1.78 -9.08
C ARG A 31 10.03 -1.09 -10.01
N ALA A 32 8.95 -1.77 -10.37
CA ALA A 32 7.91 -1.25 -11.26
C ALA A 32 7.24 0.00 -10.68
N MET A 33 6.93 0.01 -9.38
CA MET A 33 6.30 1.15 -8.72
C MET A 33 7.30 2.16 -8.15
N LYS A 34 8.61 1.98 -8.36
CA LYS A 34 9.70 2.80 -7.77
C LYS A 34 9.50 2.98 -6.26
N ALA A 35 9.18 1.89 -5.58
CA ALA A 35 8.86 1.82 -4.16
C ALA A 35 9.92 1.03 -3.40
N ASP A 36 10.09 1.35 -2.12
CA ASP A 36 10.95 0.57 -1.22
C ASP A 36 10.34 -0.84 -1.06
N PRO A 37 11.10 -1.93 -1.32
CA PRO A 37 10.63 -3.30 -1.13
C PRO A 37 10.06 -3.54 0.27
N LYS A 38 10.57 -2.89 1.31
CA LYS A 38 10.05 -3.02 2.67
C LYS A 38 8.61 -2.53 2.80
N VAL A 39 8.21 -1.52 2.03
CA VAL A 39 6.82 -1.03 2.00
C VAL A 39 5.92 -2.05 1.32
N MET A 40 6.40 -2.66 0.23
CA MET A 40 5.69 -3.70 -0.51
C MET A 40 5.39 -4.90 0.40
N THR A 41 6.41 -5.40 1.10
CA THR A 41 6.28 -6.52 2.04
C THR A 41 5.34 -6.19 3.18
N LYS A 42 5.40 -4.97 3.75
CA LYS A 42 4.47 -4.55 4.81
C LYS A 42 3.01 -4.52 4.35
N LEU A 43 2.76 -3.96 3.17
CA LEU A 43 1.41 -3.91 2.62
C LEU A 43 0.90 -5.32 2.30
N ARG A 44 1.75 -6.20 1.74
CA ARG A 44 1.40 -7.61 1.47
C ARG A 44 1.11 -8.39 2.75
N SER A 45 1.87 -8.17 3.82
CA SER A 45 1.66 -8.85 5.10
C SER A 45 0.52 -8.26 5.95
N GLY A 46 -0.20 -7.24 5.45
CA GLY A 46 -1.22 -6.54 6.22
C GLY A 46 -0.65 -5.77 7.41
N THR A 47 0.65 -5.48 7.42
CA THR A 47 1.27 -4.66 8.47
C THR A 47 0.82 -3.21 8.31
N PRO A 48 0.37 -2.56 9.39
CA PRO A 48 0.00 -1.16 9.34
C PRO A 48 1.15 -0.28 8.82
N VAL A 49 0.79 0.65 7.92
CA VAL A 49 1.66 1.69 7.38
C VAL A 49 1.02 3.08 7.60
N PRO A 50 1.77 4.18 7.44
CA PRO A 50 1.17 5.51 7.40
C PRO A 50 0.15 5.62 6.25
N LYS A 51 -0.96 6.34 6.46
CA LYS A 51 -2.01 6.55 5.43
C LYS A 51 -1.43 7.10 4.13
N SER A 52 -0.51 8.05 4.23
CA SER A 52 0.17 8.67 3.10
C SER A 52 0.96 7.64 2.27
N THR A 53 1.60 6.67 2.94
CA THR A 53 2.34 5.59 2.28
C THR A 53 1.38 4.65 1.54
N ALA A 54 0.31 4.19 2.19
CA ALA A 54 -0.69 3.31 1.56
C ALA A 54 -1.31 3.98 0.33
N LEU A 55 -1.80 5.21 0.47
CA LEU A 55 -2.39 5.97 -0.65
C LEU A 55 -1.38 6.22 -1.77
N LYS A 56 -0.13 6.52 -1.44
CA LYS A 56 0.92 6.73 -2.46
C LYS A 56 1.16 5.46 -3.27
N MET A 57 1.18 4.29 -2.63
CA MET A 57 1.37 3.01 -3.33
C MET A 57 0.16 2.67 -4.20
N LEU A 58 -1.05 2.81 -3.67
CA LEU A 58 -2.29 2.58 -4.41
C LEU A 58 -2.43 3.52 -5.62
N ARG A 59 -2.08 4.80 -5.48
CA ARG A 59 -2.06 5.74 -6.62
C ARG A 59 -1.04 5.37 -7.69
N ARG A 60 0.11 4.81 -7.29
CA ARG A 60 1.13 4.33 -8.25
C ARG A 60 0.62 3.11 -9.02
N TYR A 61 -0.02 2.19 -8.31
CA TYR A 61 -0.67 1.04 -8.93
C TYR A 61 -1.79 1.49 -9.89
N GLN A 62 -2.70 2.37 -9.44
CA GLN A 62 -3.79 2.92 -10.26
C GLN A 62 -3.30 3.56 -11.55
N ARG A 63 -2.22 4.37 -11.48
CA ARG A 63 -1.64 5.01 -12.67
C ARG A 63 -1.06 4.03 -13.69
N ARG A 64 -0.71 2.82 -13.27
CA ARG A 64 -0.03 1.84 -14.12
C ARG A 64 -0.98 0.79 -14.68
N HIS A 65 -1.91 0.33 -13.87
CA HIS A 65 -2.78 -0.80 -14.21
C HIS A 65 -4.27 -0.45 -14.27
N GLY A 66 -4.63 0.75 -13.81
CA GLY A 66 -6.03 1.12 -13.60
C GLY A 66 -6.57 0.52 -12.30
N LEU A 67 -7.33 1.32 -11.55
CA LEU A 67 -8.16 0.84 -10.44
C LEU A 67 -9.53 1.48 -10.63
N GLU A 68 -10.56 0.63 -10.74
CA GLU A 68 -11.96 1.04 -10.80
C GLU A 68 -12.41 1.63 -9.45
N ALA A 69 -11.93 1.06 -8.34
CA ALA A 69 -12.22 1.54 -7.00
C ALA A 69 -11.41 2.79 -6.64
N ALA A 70 -12.02 3.71 -5.88
CA ALA A 70 -11.30 4.84 -5.32
C ALA A 70 -10.23 4.34 -4.34
N VAL A 71 -8.99 4.77 -4.52
CA VAL A 71 -7.83 4.37 -3.69
C VAL A 71 -8.01 4.65 -2.19
N THR A 72 -8.92 5.54 -1.80
CA THR A 72 -9.27 5.79 -0.40
C THR A 72 -10.06 4.66 0.23
N ASP A 73 -10.89 3.98 -0.56
CA ASP A 73 -11.82 2.95 -0.08
C ASP A 73 -11.10 1.63 0.18
N LEU A 74 -9.95 1.46 -0.48
CA LEU A 74 -9.04 0.33 -0.33
C LEU A 74 -8.16 0.43 0.93
N VAL A 75 -8.18 1.56 1.65
CA VAL A 75 -7.36 1.79 2.85
C VAL A 75 -8.22 1.73 4.10
N VAL A 76 -7.93 0.78 4.98
CA VAL A 76 -8.65 0.54 6.23
C VAL A 76 -7.85 1.09 7.42
N ASP A 77 -8.49 1.86 8.29
CA ASP A 77 -7.93 2.25 9.61
C ASP A 77 -8.16 1.12 10.62
N THR A 78 -7.08 0.55 11.13
CA THR A 78 -7.12 -0.58 12.07
C THR A 78 -7.53 -0.16 13.48
N ARG A 79 -7.68 1.14 13.78
CA ARG A 79 -8.16 1.63 15.10
C ARG A 79 -9.68 1.61 15.23
N SER A 80 -10.38 1.58 14.10
CA SER A 80 -11.86 1.58 14.03
C SER A 80 -12.45 0.17 14.00
N ARG A 81 -11.69 -0.85 14.40
CA ARG A 81 -12.14 -2.24 14.55
C ARG A 81 -12.25 -2.63 16.01
#